data_AF-A0A7U9ENN9-F1
#
_entry.id   AF-A0A7U9ENN9-F1
#
_cell.length_a   1.000
_cell.length_b   1.000
_cell.length_c   1.000
_cell.angle_alpha   90.00
_cell.angle_beta   90.00
_cell.angle_gamma   90.00
#
_symmetry.space_group_name_H-M   'P 1'
#
loop_
_entity.id
_entity.type
_entity.pdbx_description
1 polymer ?
#
loop_
_entity_poly.entity_id
_entity_poly.type
_entity_poly.pdbx_seq_one_letter_code
_entity_poly.pdbx_strand_id
1 'polypeptide(L)'
;MSSTQIALMLGDGVTRQHINHLLRKYNIPRKQQHLNRPKPLQQRISREQLIQSYIMDKKSQIEIAKDFNVKPASIKHLMQTYHIPSRTRSEASALRSLKYSKVNTNFFETLSLEFFYVLSVFLSDGWRTGNRVGIQMTDRDVIDYIAKIIGYTGKISIRKPRSGGVVNGKKVQGRKKSYVIQFQNHKAAKILNEWGLIERKSKKLILPKIPRKFLGAFLRGLIDGDGSIIIQQQRNSKGIFKTKQFRLVFYSASREFRDSLTHFVNY
;
A
#
# COMPACT_ATOMS: atom_id res chain seq x y z
N MET A 1 41.67 -19.68 -22.64
CA MET A 1 42.48 -19.07 -21.58
C MET A 1 42.96 -17.70 -22.06
N SER A 2 42.95 -16.66 -21.22
CA SER A 2 43.44 -15.33 -21.65
C SER A 2 44.96 -15.26 -21.65
N SER A 3 45.59 -14.42 -22.49
CA SER A 3 47.06 -14.25 -22.51
C SER A 3 47.64 -13.84 -21.14
N THR A 4 46.84 -13.18 -20.30
CA THR A 4 47.20 -12.84 -18.92
C THR A 4 47.22 -14.07 -18.01
N GLN A 5 46.25 -14.97 -18.15
CA GLN A 5 46.23 -16.24 -17.39
C GLN A 5 47.35 -17.17 -17.81
N ILE A 6 47.68 -17.21 -19.11
CA ILE A 6 48.80 -18.00 -19.63
C ILE A 6 50.13 -17.47 -19.08
N ALA A 7 50.31 -16.14 -19.08
CA ALA A 7 51.49 -15.49 -18.49
C ALA A 7 51.64 -15.82 -16.99
N LEU A 8 50.55 -15.75 -16.21
CA LEU A 8 50.55 -16.09 -14.79
C LEU A 8 50.87 -17.57 -14.51
N MET A 9 50.46 -18.48 -15.39
CA MET A 9 50.76 -19.91 -15.26
C MET A 9 52.21 -20.27 -15.57
N LEU A 10 52.89 -19.46 -16.39
CA LEU A 10 54.27 -19.72 -16.83
C LEU A 10 55.34 -19.10 -15.93
N GLY A 11 54.93 -18.35 -14.90
CA GLY A 11 55.82 -17.84 -13.85
C GLY A 11 56.48 -16.49 -14.15
N ASP A 12 57.35 -16.07 -13.23
CA ASP A 12 57.99 -14.75 -13.26
C ASP A 12 58.96 -14.60 -14.44
N GLY A 13 58.78 -13.52 -15.20
CA GLY A 13 59.53 -13.20 -16.42
C GLY A 13 58.72 -13.29 -17.71
N VAL A 14 57.57 -13.97 -17.71
CA VAL A 14 56.70 -14.08 -18.89
C VAL A 14 55.57 -13.06 -18.80
N THR A 15 55.67 -11.98 -19.56
CA THR A 15 54.61 -10.97 -19.59
C THR A 15 53.48 -11.35 -20.56
N ARG A 16 52.28 -10.80 -20.33
CA ARG A 16 51.16 -10.86 -21.29
C ARG A 16 51.60 -10.43 -22.71
N GLN A 17 52.51 -9.46 -22.82
CA GLN A 17 53.02 -8.97 -24.10
C GLN A 17 53.90 -10.02 -24.79
N HIS A 18 54.71 -10.76 -24.03
CA HIS A 18 55.51 -11.87 -24.54
C HIS A 18 54.62 -12.97 -25.12
N ILE A 19 53.59 -13.41 -24.38
CA ILE A 19 52.59 -14.37 -24.90
C ILE A 19 51.90 -13.84 -26.15
N ASN A 20 51.53 -12.56 -26.15
CA ASN A 20 50.91 -11.92 -27.30
C ASN A 20 51.82 -11.88 -28.54
N HIS A 21 53.13 -11.71 -28.36
CA HIS A 21 54.11 -11.78 -29.43
C HIS A 21 54.21 -13.21 -29.98
N LEU A 22 54.34 -14.22 -29.12
CA LEU A 22 54.40 -15.63 -29.53
C LEU A 22 53.15 -16.06 -30.30
N LEU A 23 51.95 -15.69 -29.83
CA LEU A 23 50.71 -15.98 -30.54
C LEU A 23 50.68 -15.38 -31.96
N ARG A 24 51.31 -14.22 -32.18
CA ARG A 24 51.44 -13.61 -33.51
C ARG A 24 52.50 -14.33 -34.35
N LYS A 25 53.68 -14.60 -33.77
CA LYS A 25 54.80 -15.27 -34.44
C LYS A 25 54.41 -16.64 -34.98
N TYR A 26 53.58 -17.37 -34.25
CA TYR A 26 53.11 -18.72 -34.62
C TYR A 26 51.72 -18.73 -35.27
N ASN A 27 51.17 -17.59 -35.70
CA ASN A 27 49.86 -17.48 -36.34
C ASN A 27 48.70 -18.12 -35.55
N ILE A 28 48.78 -18.16 -34.22
CA ILE A 28 47.74 -18.72 -33.38
C ILE A 28 46.60 -17.70 -33.27
N PRO A 29 45.40 -18.00 -33.79
CA PRO A 29 44.30 -17.06 -33.78
C PRO A 29 43.87 -16.77 -32.34
N ARG A 30 43.80 -15.49 -31.99
CA ARG A 30 43.31 -15.08 -30.67
C ARG A 30 41.80 -15.25 -30.63
N LYS A 31 41.29 -15.70 -29.48
CA LYS A 31 39.85 -15.69 -29.21
C LYS A 31 39.34 -14.25 -29.27
N GLN A 32 38.68 -13.87 -30.37
CA GLN A 32 38.14 -12.52 -30.54
C GLN A 32 36.92 -12.36 -29.63
N GLN A 33 37.10 -11.73 -28.48
CA GLN A 33 35.98 -11.44 -27.55
C GLN A 33 34.88 -10.56 -28.18
N HIS A 34 35.18 -9.87 -29.29
CA HIS A 34 34.23 -8.99 -29.98
C HIS A 34 33.25 -9.74 -30.89
N LEU A 35 33.64 -10.88 -31.49
CA LEU A 35 32.80 -11.64 -32.42
C LEU A 35 31.60 -12.31 -31.73
N ASN A 36 31.74 -12.64 -30.44
CA ASN A 36 30.68 -13.24 -29.62
C ASN A 36 29.91 -12.21 -28.78
N ARG A 37 30.02 -10.91 -29.09
CA ARG A 37 29.20 -9.91 -28.40
C ARG A 37 27.75 -10.09 -28.85
N PRO A 38 26.79 -10.23 -27.92
CA PRO A 38 25.39 -10.23 -28.30
C PRO A 38 25.10 -8.96 -29.08
N LYS A 39 24.27 -9.08 -30.13
CA LYS A 39 23.81 -7.96 -30.95
C LYS A 39 23.38 -6.78 -30.05
N PRO A 40 23.63 -5.52 -30.47
CA PRO A 40 23.19 -4.35 -29.71
C PRO A 40 21.72 -4.52 -29.32
N LEU A 41 21.37 -4.17 -28.08
CA LEU A 41 20.01 -4.38 -27.57
C LEU A 41 18.95 -3.71 -28.45
N GLN A 42 19.33 -2.65 -29.16
CA GLN A 42 18.54 -1.93 -30.17
C GLN A 42 18.07 -2.82 -31.33
N GLN A 43 18.80 -3.88 -31.68
CA GLN A 43 18.41 -4.84 -32.72
C GLN A 43 17.46 -5.93 -32.20
N ARG A 44 17.36 -6.08 -30.87
CA ARG A 44 16.50 -7.07 -30.20
C ARG A 44 15.18 -6.48 -29.74
N ILE A 45 15.16 -5.19 -29.44
CA ILE A 45 13.99 -4.47 -28.92
C ILE A 45 13.91 -3.14 -29.67
N SER A 46 12.92 -3.02 -30.56
CA SER A 46 12.63 -1.76 -31.26
C SER A 46 12.05 -0.70 -30.33
N ARG A 47 12.08 0.56 -30.78
CA ARG A 47 11.49 1.67 -30.05
C ARG A 47 9.98 1.49 -29.87
N GLU A 48 9.30 1.01 -30.90
CA GLU A 48 7.85 0.78 -30.95
C GLU A 48 7.44 -0.29 -29.95
N GLN A 49 8.16 -1.42 -29.91
CA GLN A 49 7.94 -2.47 -28.92
C GLN A 49 8.13 -1.97 -27.49
N LEU A 50 9.14 -1.13 -27.27
CA LEU A 50 9.41 -0.57 -25.94
C LEU A 50 8.34 0.43 -25.51
N ILE A 51 7.83 1.25 -26.44
CA ILE A 51 6.70 2.15 -26.21
C ILE A 51 5.42 1.36 -25.91
N GLN A 52 5.13 0.32 -26.68
CA GLN A 52 3.97 -0.54 -26.45
C GLN A 52 4.03 -1.16 -25.04
N SER A 53 5.13 -1.83 -24.71
CA SER A 53 5.27 -2.49 -23.41
C SER A 53 5.30 -1.51 -22.23
N TYR A 54 6.01 -0.37 -22.37
CA TYR A 54 6.14 0.59 -21.29
C TYR A 54 4.91 1.50 -21.21
N ILE A 55 4.60 2.27 -22.24
CA ILE A 55 3.57 3.31 -22.16
C ILE A 55 2.17 2.69 -22.19
N MET A 56 1.89 1.80 -23.14
CA MET A 56 0.54 1.27 -23.36
C MET A 56 0.20 0.16 -22.36
N ASP A 57 1.05 -0.86 -22.27
CA ASP A 57 0.83 -2.01 -21.38
C ASP A 57 1.18 -1.70 -19.91
N LYS A 58 1.72 -0.50 -19.64
CA LYS A 58 2.06 0.01 -18.30
C LYS A 58 3.02 -0.90 -17.53
N LYS A 59 3.85 -1.70 -18.22
CA LYS A 59 4.85 -2.57 -17.59
C LYS A 59 5.96 -1.76 -16.93
N SER A 60 6.51 -2.28 -15.85
CA SER A 60 7.73 -1.76 -15.23
C SER A 60 8.97 -2.19 -16.03
N GLN A 61 10.08 -1.44 -15.88
CA GLN A 61 11.36 -1.80 -16.52
C GLN A 61 11.82 -3.21 -16.12
N ILE A 62 11.45 -3.68 -14.92
CA ILE A 62 11.79 -5.02 -14.43
C ILE A 62 10.98 -6.09 -15.18
N GLU A 63 9.70 -5.85 -15.45
CA GLU A 63 8.85 -6.79 -16.20
C GLU A 63 9.29 -6.88 -17.65
N ILE A 64 9.53 -5.73 -18.29
CA ILE A 64 10.07 -5.68 -19.65
C ILE A 64 11.41 -6.42 -19.72
N ALA A 65 12.28 -6.19 -18.75
CA ALA A 65 13.57 -6.88 -18.69
C ALA A 65 13.43 -8.40 -18.58
N LYS A 66 12.43 -8.89 -17.83
CA LYS A 66 12.11 -10.33 -17.76
C LYS A 66 11.60 -10.85 -19.10
N ASP A 67 10.67 -10.13 -19.73
CA ASP A 67 10.06 -10.53 -21.02
C ASP A 67 11.13 -10.72 -22.11
N PHE A 68 12.16 -9.86 -22.12
CA PHE A 68 13.25 -9.92 -23.10
C PHE A 68 14.51 -10.66 -22.61
N ASN A 69 14.47 -11.25 -21.40
CA ASN A 69 15.61 -11.90 -20.74
C ASN A 69 16.88 -11.04 -20.73
N VAL A 70 16.78 -9.82 -20.22
CA VAL A 70 17.88 -8.85 -20.08
C VAL A 70 17.89 -8.24 -18.69
N LYS A 71 18.94 -7.47 -18.38
CA LYS A 71 19.01 -6.75 -17.09
C LYS A 71 18.11 -5.50 -17.14
N PRO A 72 17.43 -5.13 -16.04
CA PRO A 72 16.63 -3.90 -15.98
C PRO A 72 17.41 -2.63 -16.31
N ALA A 73 18.68 -2.57 -15.94
CA ALA A 73 19.58 -1.46 -16.30
C ALA A 73 19.72 -1.31 -17.83
N SER A 74 19.70 -2.42 -18.58
CA SER A 74 19.77 -2.40 -20.03
C SER A 74 18.50 -1.81 -20.66
N ILE A 75 17.32 -2.11 -20.09
CA ILE A 75 16.06 -1.47 -20.50
C ILE A 75 16.09 0.04 -20.20
N LYS A 76 16.55 0.44 -19.02
CA LYS A 76 16.70 1.86 -18.66
C LYS A 76 17.60 2.60 -19.66
N HIS A 77 18.75 2.02 -20.00
CA HIS A 77 19.66 2.60 -20.98
C HIS A 77 19.01 2.69 -22.37
N LEU A 78 18.32 1.64 -22.81
CA LEU A 78 17.63 1.64 -24.09
C LEU A 78 16.52 2.70 -24.17
N MET A 79 15.76 2.89 -23.09
CA MET A 79 14.78 3.97 -23.01
C MET A 79 15.41 5.35 -23.17
N GLN A 80 16.59 5.58 -22.58
CA GLN A 80 17.34 6.83 -22.75
C GLN A 80 17.77 7.03 -24.20
N THR A 81 18.29 5.98 -24.84
CA THR A 81 18.68 6.00 -26.26
C THR A 81 17.51 6.31 -27.18
N TYR A 82 16.30 5.85 -26.86
CA TYR A 82 15.09 6.11 -27.63
C TYR A 82 14.30 7.36 -27.19
N HIS A 83 14.86 8.16 -26.28
CA HIS A 83 14.25 9.35 -25.71
C HIS A 83 12.85 9.09 -25.13
N ILE A 84 12.65 7.92 -24.51
CA ILE A 84 11.41 7.56 -23.82
C ILE A 84 11.51 8.06 -22.37
N PRO A 85 10.62 8.97 -21.93
CA PRO A 85 10.68 9.52 -20.58
C PRO A 85 10.44 8.41 -19.55
N SER A 86 11.27 8.41 -18.50
CA SER A 86 11.05 7.51 -17.37
C SER A 86 9.96 8.08 -16.47
N ARG A 87 9.06 7.20 -16.03
CA ARG A 87 8.03 7.54 -15.05
C ARG A 87 8.63 8.09 -13.77
N THR A 88 7.92 9.02 -13.16
CA THR A 88 8.26 9.51 -11.82
C THR A 88 8.03 8.40 -10.78
N ARG A 89 8.61 8.57 -9.58
CA ARG A 89 8.38 7.64 -8.45
C ARG A 89 6.89 7.54 -8.10
N SER A 90 6.17 8.65 -8.16
CA SER A 90 4.73 8.71 -7.86
C SER A 90 3.91 7.95 -8.90
N GLU A 91 4.17 8.16 -10.20
CA GLU A 91 3.51 7.43 -11.28
C GLU A 91 3.75 5.91 -11.19
N ALA A 92 5.00 5.51 -10.98
CA ALA A 92 5.35 4.10 -10.84
C ALA A 92 4.67 3.47 -9.61
N SER A 93 4.58 4.20 -8.50
CA SER A 93 3.87 3.78 -7.28
C SER A 93 2.37 3.63 -7.53
N ALA A 94 1.73 4.58 -8.21
CA ALA A 94 0.31 4.55 -8.55
C ALA A 94 -0.03 3.34 -9.43
N LEU A 95 0.72 3.11 -10.51
CA LEU A 95 0.55 1.95 -11.40
C LEU A 95 0.72 0.63 -10.66
N ARG A 96 1.78 0.52 -9.84
CA ARG A 96 2.01 -0.67 -9.01
C ARG A 96 0.84 -0.92 -8.06
N SER A 97 0.32 0.14 -7.44
CA SER A 97 -0.77 0.04 -6.47
C SER A 97 -2.10 -0.40 -7.09
N LEU A 98 -2.33 -0.09 -8.38
CA LEU A 98 -3.47 -0.59 -9.14
C LEU A 98 -3.25 -2.06 -9.55
N LYS A 99 -2.08 -2.38 -10.10
CA LYS A 99 -1.77 -3.73 -10.61
C LYS A 99 -1.76 -4.81 -9.52
N TYR A 100 -1.23 -4.47 -8.35
CA TYR A 100 -1.13 -5.37 -7.20
C TYR A 100 -2.02 -4.91 -6.05
N SER A 101 -3.18 -4.33 -6.38
CA SER A 101 -4.13 -3.87 -5.38
C SER A 101 -4.56 -5.04 -4.49
N LYS A 102 -4.52 -4.81 -3.18
CA LYS A 102 -5.04 -5.78 -2.20
C LYS A 102 -6.53 -5.59 -1.91
N VAL A 103 -7.18 -4.69 -2.62
CA VAL A 103 -8.59 -4.33 -2.44
C VAL A 103 -9.25 -4.13 -3.80
N ASN A 104 -10.56 -4.32 -3.87
CA ASN A 104 -11.36 -3.89 -5.00
C ASN A 104 -11.38 -2.36 -5.04
N THR A 105 -10.73 -1.76 -6.04
CA THR A 105 -10.65 -0.29 -6.11
C THR A 105 -12.00 0.32 -6.49
N ASN A 106 -12.80 -0.38 -7.30
CA ASN A 106 -14.13 0.07 -7.74
C ASN A 106 -15.11 0.22 -6.57
N PHE A 107 -14.90 -0.52 -5.48
CA PHE A 107 -15.67 -0.35 -4.24
C PHE A 107 -15.61 1.09 -3.72
N PHE A 108 -14.41 1.70 -3.71
CA PHE A 108 -14.24 3.06 -3.20
C PHE A 108 -14.79 4.13 -4.14
N GLU A 109 -15.00 3.80 -5.42
CA GLU A 109 -15.53 4.73 -6.42
C GLU A 109 -17.07 4.77 -6.43
N THR A 110 -17.70 3.78 -5.81
CA THR A 110 -19.15 3.62 -5.82
C THR A 110 -19.72 4.12 -4.50
N LEU A 111 -20.54 5.17 -4.54
CA LEU A 111 -21.28 5.63 -3.37
C LEU A 111 -22.42 4.66 -3.06
N SER A 112 -22.16 3.71 -2.16
CA SER A 112 -23.13 2.72 -1.67
C SER A 112 -23.31 2.79 -0.16
N LEU A 113 -24.31 2.08 0.38
CA LEU A 113 -24.49 1.93 1.83
C LEU A 113 -23.23 1.32 2.47
N GLU A 114 -22.66 0.30 1.85
CA GLU A 114 -21.43 -0.35 2.28
C GLU A 114 -20.24 0.59 2.26
N PHE A 115 -20.13 1.46 1.24
CA PHE A 115 -19.08 2.48 1.19
C PHE A 115 -19.17 3.42 2.39
N PHE A 116 -20.34 3.97 2.70
CA PHE A 116 -20.49 4.90 3.83
C PHE A 116 -20.33 4.23 5.19
N TYR A 117 -20.73 2.97 5.33
CA TYR A 117 -20.39 2.16 6.49
C TYR A 117 -18.87 2.01 6.65
N VAL A 118 -18.17 1.53 5.61
CA VAL A 118 -16.71 1.34 5.66
C VAL A 118 -15.98 2.66 5.88
N LEU A 119 -16.44 3.75 5.25
CA LEU A 119 -15.90 5.10 5.42
C LEU A 119 -15.94 5.51 6.88
N SER A 120 -17.09 5.39 7.55
CA SER A 120 -17.22 5.78 8.97
C SER A 120 -16.29 4.99 9.89
N VAL A 121 -16.12 3.68 9.68
CA VAL A 121 -15.14 2.87 10.44
C VAL A 121 -13.70 3.33 10.15
N PHE A 122 -13.39 3.69 8.90
CA PHE A 122 -12.10 4.31 8.59
C PHE A 122 -11.94 5.66 9.28
N LEU A 123 -12.99 6.48 9.42
CA LEU A 123 -12.93 7.78 10.08
C LEU A 123 -12.81 7.69 11.61
N SER A 124 -13.26 6.59 12.24
CA SER A 124 -13.00 6.29 13.66
C SER A 124 -11.60 5.66 13.85
N ASP A 125 -11.47 4.36 13.59
CA ASP A 125 -10.31 3.51 13.94
C ASP A 125 -9.28 3.39 12.82
N GLY A 126 -9.60 3.91 11.65
CA GLY A 126 -8.70 3.90 10.51
C GLY A 126 -7.53 4.87 10.65
N TRP A 127 -6.52 4.68 9.83
CA TRP A 127 -5.40 5.59 9.69
C TRP A 127 -4.92 5.64 8.25
N ARG A 128 -4.27 6.74 7.90
CA ARG A 128 -3.63 6.94 6.61
C ARG A 128 -2.20 7.46 6.79
N THR A 129 -1.29 7.01 5.94
CA THR A 129 0.07 7.54 5.80
C THR A 129 0.48 7.44 4.34
N GLY A 130 0.56 8.59 3.65
CA GLY A 130 0.64 8.65 2.20
C GLY A 130 -0.51 7.87 1.55
N ASN A 131 -0.16 6.92 0.68
CA ASN A 131 -1.10 6.04 -0.03
C ASN A 131 -1.43 4.74 0.72
N ARG A 132 -0.93 4.61 1.96
CA ARG A 132 -1.22 3.44 2.81
C ARG A 132 -2.37 3.78 3.72
N VAL A 133 -3.34 2.87 3.76
CA VAL A 133 -4.53 2.97 4.60
C VAL A 133 -4.60 1.70 5.44
N GLY A 134 -5.09 1.81 6.68
CA GLY A 134 -5.40 0.65 7.48
C GLY A 134 -6.44 0.93 8.54
N ILE A 135 -7.00 -0.14 9.10
CA ILE A 135 -7.86 -0.15 10.29
C ILE A 135 -7.27 -1.14 11.28
N GLN A 136 -7.34 -0.82 12.57
CA GLN A 136 -6.95 -1.72 13.64
C GLN A 136 -8.04 -1.73 14.72
N MET A 137 -8.69 -2.88 14.94
CA MET A 137 -9.79 -3.00 15.90
C MET A 137 -9.71 -4.31 16.70
N THR A 138 -10.39 -4.36 17.84
CA THR A 138 -10.50 -5.59 18.66
C THR A 138 -11.55 -6.57 18.11
N ASP A 139 -12.54 -6.03 17.41
CA ASP A 139 -13.74 -6.74 16.95
C ASP A 139 -13.45 -7.41 15.61
N ARG A 140 -13.32 -8.74 15.66
CA ARG A 140 -12.84 -9.53 14.53
C ARG A 140 -13.89 -9.63 13.42
N ASP A 141 -15.13 -9.78 13.80
CA ASP A 141 -16.30 -9.85 12.91
C ASP A 141 -16.43 -8.58 12.07
N VAL A 142 -16.25 -7.39 12.67
CA VAL A 142 -16.23 -6.11 11.94
C VAL A 142 -15.09 -6.09 10.91
N ILE A 143 -13.89 -6.53 11.32
CA ILE A 143 -12.72 -6.62 10.43
C ILE A 143 -12.96 -7.60 9.29
N ASP A 144 -13.48 -8.80 9.57
CA ASP A 144 -13.76 -9.83 8.57
C ASP A 144 -14.87 -9.37 7.59
N TYR A 145 -15.90 -8.66 8.08
CA TYR A 145 -16.95 -8.06 7.26
C TYR A 145 -16.41 -6.96 6.33
N ILE A 146 -15.58 -6.06 6.85
CA ILE A 146 -14.93 -5.01 6.05
C ILE A 146 -14.01 -5.65 5.01
N ALA A 147 -13.19 -6.65 5.40
CA ALA A 147 -12.32 -7.36 4.47
C ALA A 147 -13.11 -7.96 3.29
N LYS A 148 -14.25 -8.59 3.58
CA LYS A 148 -15.14 -9.16 2.56
C LYS A 148 -15.66 -8.07 1.60
N ILE A 149 -16.23 -6.99 2.15
CA ILE A 149 -16.85 -5.92 1.36
C ILE A 149 -15.84 -5.22 0.45
N ILE A 150 -14.66 -4.86 0.98
CA ILE A 150 -13.65 -4.14 0.19
C ILE A 150 -12.89 -5.05 -0.76
N GLY A 151 -13.23 -6.35 -0.81
CA GLY A 151 -12.50 -7.36 -1.59
C GLY A 151 -11.04 -7.47 -1.16
N TYR A 152 -10.77 -7.48 0.14
CA TYR A 152 -9.42 -7.53 0.68
C TYR A 152 -8.78 -8.91 0.43
N THR A 153 -7.70 -8.94 -0.34
CA THR A 153 -6.95 -10.17 -0.67
C THR A 153 -5.67 -10.34 0.17
N GLY A 154 -5.36 -9.37 1.03
CA GLY A 154 -4.23 -9.45 1.93
C GLY A 154 -4.50 -10.32 3.15
N LYS A 155 -3.44 -10.65 3.90
CA LYS A 155 -3.56 -11.30 5.20
C LYS A 155 -4.04 -10.31 6.26
N ILE A 156 -5.06 -10.67 7.03
CA ILE A 156 -5.45 -9.96 8.24
C ILE A 156 -4.37 -10.22 9.30
N SER A 157 -3.71 -9.15 9.75
CA SER A 157 -2.60 -9.27 10.71
C SER A 157 -3.14 -9.25 12.14
N ILE A 158 -2.56 -10.06 13.01
CA ILE A 158 -2.94 -10.12 14.43
C ILE A 158 -1.86 -9.40 15.23
N ARG A 159 -2.24 -8.37 15.98
CA ARG A 159 -1.40 -7.77 17.02
C ARG A 159 -1.61 -8.55 18.30
N LYS A 160 -0.53 -9.15 18.80
CA LYS A 160 -0.55 -9.92 20.04
C LYS A 160 -0.92 -8.99 21.22
N PRO A 161 -1.70 -9.49 22.20
CA PRO A 161 -1.94 -8.74 23.41
C PRO A 161 -0.61 -8.49 24.12
N ARG A 162 -0.54 -7.38 24.87
CA ARG A 162 0.60 -7.05 25.72
C ARG A 162 0.07 -6.82 27.13
N SER A 163 0.62 -7.52 28.11
CA SER A 163 0.30 -7.27 29.51
C SER A 163 0.63 -5.84 29.91
N GLY A 164 -0.18 -5.29 30.81
CA GLY A 164 0.16 -4.04 31.48
C GLY A 164 1.41 -4.22 32.36
N GLY A 165 1.86 -3.13 32.94
CA GLY A 165 3.00 -3.16 33.86
C GLY A 165 3.22 -1.80 34.49
N VAL A 166 4.42 -1.61 35.02
CA VAL A 166 4.85 -0.31 35.57
C VAL A 166 6.03 0.18 34.74
N VAL A 167 5.94 1.40 34.22
CA VAL A 167 7.04 2.06 33.51
C VAL A 167 7.24 3.42 34.18
N ASN A 168 8.47 3.69 34.67
CA ASN A 168 8.80 4.91 35.41
C ASN A 168 7.82 5.19 36.58
N GLY A 169 7.48 4.15 37.35
CA GLY A 169 6.54 4.24 38.48
C GLY A 169 5.05 4.39 38.09
N LYS A 170 4.71 4.50 36.80
CA LYS A 170 3.32 4.66 36.33
C LYS A 170 2.73 3.34 35.83
N LYS A 171 1.51 3.00 36.28
CA LYS A 171 0.75 1.87 35.72
C LYS A 171 0.45 2.12 34.25
N VAL A 172 0.94 1.23 33.39
CA VAL A 172 0.67 1.21 31.96
C VAL A 172 -0.34 0.12 31.68
N GLN A 173 -1.47 0.49 31.08
CA GLN A 173 -2.48 -0.47 30.70
C GLN A 173 -1.96 -1.38 29.59
N GLY A 174 -2.31 -2.67 29.68
CA GLY A 174 -2.04 -3.61 28.62
C GLY A 174 -2.80 -3.26 27.34
N ARG A 175 -2.39 -3.87 26.23
CA ARG A 175 -3.15 -3.82 24.98
C ARG A 175 -3.83 -5.16 24.76
N LYS A 176 -5.11 -5.12 24.40
CA LYS A 176 -5.86 -6.30 23.97
C LYS A 176 -5.32 -6.80 22.63
N LYS A 177 -5.65 -8.05 22.31
CA LYS A 177 -5.46 -8.60 20.97
C LYS A 177 -6.27 -7.76 19.99
N SER A 178 -5.67 -7.38 18.86
CA SER A 178 -6.37 -6.62 17.82
C SER A 178 -6.03 -7.16 16.42
N TYR A 179 -6.90 -6.88 15.47
CA TYR A 179 -6.83 -7.35 14.09
C TYR A 179 -6.62 -6.15 13.18
N VAL A 180 -5.83 -6.33 12.12
CA VAL A 180 -5.38 -5.23 11.26
C VAL A 180 -5.56 -5.60 9.80
N ILE A 181 -6.30 -4.74 9.08
CA ILE A 181 -6.29 -4.67 7.63
C ILE A 181 -5.45 -3.48 7.23
N GLN A 182 -4.57 -3.66 6.26
CA GLN A 182 -3.81 -2.56 5.68
C GLN A 182 -3.48 -2.83 4.22
N PHE A 183 -3.57 -1.80 3.40
CA PHE A 183 -3.25 -1.87 1.99
C PHE A 183 -2.64 -0.56 1.53
N GLN A 184 -1.93 -0.60 0.40
CA GLN A 184 -1.43 0.57 -0.28
C GLN A 184 -2.10 0.65 -1.64
N ASN A 185 -2.94 1.68 -1.82
CA ASN A 185 -3.64 1.94 -3.06
C ASN A 185 -3.82 3.44 -3.21
N HIS A 186 -3.20 4.04 -4.23
CA HIS A 186 -3.23 5.49 -4.43
C HIS A 186 -4.65 6.01 -4.64
N LYS A 187 -5.47 5.31 -5.43
CA LYS A 187 -6.83 5.74 -5.77
C LYS A 187 -7.76 5.67 -4.56
N ALA A 188 -7.78 4.54 -3.86
CA ALA A 188 -8.58 4.39 -2.64
C ALA A 188 -8.14 5.36 -1.53
N ALA A 189 -6.83 5.55 -1.33
CA ALA A 189 -6.32 6.49 -0.33
C ALA A 189 -6.72 7.95 -0.65
N LYS A 190 -6.69 8.33 -1.93
CA LYS A 190 -7.13 9.65 -2.39
C LYS A 190 -8.62 9.86 -2.13
N ILE A 191 -9.47 8.91 -2.53
CA ILE A 191 -10.92 9.00 -2.32
C ILE A 191 -11.23 9.10 -0.82
N LEU A 192 -10.69 8.21 0.01
CA LEU A 192 -10.91 8.27 1.46
C LEU A 192 -10.43 9.59 2.06
N ASN A 193 -9.34 10.17 1.52
CA ASN A 193 -8.86 11.48 1.94
C ASN A 193 -9.83 12.61 1.61
N GLU A 194 -10.42 12.61 0.41
CA GLU A 194 -11.47 13.56 0.00
C GLU A 194 -12.70 13.47 0.91
N TRP A 195 -13.00 12.27 1.43
CA TRP A 195 -14.06 12.03 2.40
C TRP A 195 -13.66 12.24 3.88
N GLY A 196 -12.49 12.79 4.15
CA GLY A 196 -12.07 13.22 5.50
C GLY A 196 -11.04 12.33 6.19
N LEU A 197 -10.58 11.23 5.58
CA LEU A 197 -9.50 10.39 6.12
C LEU A 197 -8.13 11.04 5.88
N ILE A 198 -7.85 12.09 6.64
CA ILE A 198 -6.58 12.81 6.62
C ILE A 198 -5.55 12.15 7.55
N GLU A 199 -4.26 12.49 7.39
CA GLU A 199 -3.24 12.05 8.34
C GLU A 199 -3.40 12.76 9.67
N ARG A 200 -3.13 12.04 10.78
CA ARG A 200 -3.25 12.59 12.15
C ARG A 200 -4.64 13.22 12.41
N LYS A 201 -5.69 12.62 11.84
CA LYS A 201 -7.08 13.12 11.83
C LYS A 201 -7.70 13.32 13.21
N SER A 202 -7.24 12.63 14.27
CA SER A 202 -8.00 12.47 15.52
C SER A 202 -8.49 13.78 16.16
N LYS A 203 -7.81 14.91 15.94
CA LYS A 203 -8.18 16.24 16.46
C LYS A 203 -8.69 17.21 15.39
N LYS A 204 -8.75 16.79 14.13
CA LYS A 204 -9.01 17.61 12.94
C LYS A 204 -10.05 16.97 12.01
N LEU A 205 -10.78 15.98 12.51
CA LEU A 205 -11.80 15.29 11.74
C LEU A 205 -12.96 16.27 11.51
N ILE A 206 -13.39 16.38 10.26
CA ILE A 206 -14.56 17.17 9.85
C ILE A 206 -15.58 16.18 9.30
N LEU A 207 -16.86 16.35 9.66
CA LEU A 207 -17.91 15.47 9.17
C LEU A 207 -18.06 15.69 7.66
N PRO A 208 -17.88 14.66 6.81
CA PRO A 208 -18.09 14.81 5.38
C PRO A 208 -19.57 15.07 5.06
N LYS A 209 -19.83 15.71 3.91
CA LYS A 209 -21.20 15.93 3.41
C LYS A 209 -21.82 14.60 2.96
N ILE A 210 -22.54 13.94 3.86
CA ILE A 210 -23.14 12.61 3.62
C ILE A 210 -24.57 12.79 3.11
N PRO A 211 -24.95 12.21 1.95
CA PRO A 211 -26.34 12.19 1.52
C PRO A 211 -27.24 11.46 2.53
N ARG A 212 -28.44 12.01 2.82
CA ARG A 212 -29.35 11.50 3.85
C ARG A 212 -29.64 10.00 3.73
N LYS A 213 -29.77 9.47 2.51
CA LYS A 213 -29.99 8.04 2.24
C LYS A 213 -28.88 7.11 2.76
N PHE A 214 -27.68 7.62 2.98
CA PHE A 214 -26.54 6.85 3.48
C PHE A 214 -26.25 7.09 4.97
N LEU A 215 -26.98 7.99 5.62
CA LEU A 215 -26.75 8.35 7.01
C LEU A 215 -26.84 7.15 7.94
N GLY A 216 -27.87 6.29 7.78
CA GLY A 216 -28.01 5.10 8.61
C GLY A 216 -26.79 4.16 8.52
N ALA A 217 -26.23 3.97 7.33
CA ALA A 217 -25.05 3.15 7.13
C ALA A 217 -23.79 3.79 7.73
N PHE A 218 -23.65 5.11 7.57
CA PHE A 218 -22.57 5.88 8.18
C PHE A 218 -22.63 5.84 9.72
N LEU A 219 -23.80 6.01 10.32
CA LEU A 219 -23.97 5.91 11.77
C LEU A 219 -23.64 4.51 12.27
N ARG A 220 -24.07 3.47 11.56
CA ARG A 220 -23.75 2.08 11.93
C ARG A 220 -22.25 1.83 12.02
N GLY A 221 -21.47 2.27 11.02
CA GLY A 221 -20.02 2.05 11.06
C GLY A 221 -19.31 2.95 12.07
N LEU A 222 -19.85 4.15 12.34
CA LEU A 222 -19.36 4.98 13.43
C LEU A 222 -19.62 4.32 14.80
N ILE A 223 -20.75 3.62 14.95
CA ILE A 223 -21.07 2.85 16.17
C ILE A 223 -20.06 1.73 16.37
N ASP A 224 -19.80 0.94 15.32
CA ASP A 224 -18.88 -0.20 15.39
C ASP A 224 -17.42 0.23 15.65
N GLY A 225 -17.09 1.49 15.35
CA GLY A 225 -15.76 2.03 15.56
C GLY A 225 -15.54 2.75 16.89
N ASP A 226 -16.07 3.97 16.99
CA ASP A 226 -15.91 4.87 18.16
C ASP A 226 -17.20 4.95 19.02
N GLY A 227 -18.16 4.07 18.76
CA GLY A 227 -19.45 4.07 19.42
C GLY A 227 -19.55 3.15 20.63
N SER A 228 -20.62 3.33 21.37
CA SER A 228 -21.01 2.46 22.49
C SER A 228 -22.52 2.45 22.65
N ILE A 229 -23.08 1.26 22.86
CA ILE A 229 -24.50 1.08 23.17
C ILE A 229 -24.62 0.82 24.67
N ILE A 230 -25.28 1.73 25.38
CA ILE A 230 -25.50 1.64 26.83
C ILE A 230 -26.97 1.32 27.07
N ILE A 231 -27.23 0.24 27.80
CA ILE A 231 -28.58 -0.10 28.26
C ILE A 231 -28.75 0.50 29.65
N GLN A 232 -29.57 1.54 29.76
CA GLN A 232 -29.91 2.18 31.02
C GLN A 232 -31.27 1.72 31.51
N GLN A 233 -31.38 1.39 32.80
CA GLN A 233 -32.65 1.11 33.44
C GLN A 233 -33.04 2.29 34.30
N GLN A 234 -34.16 2.94 33.97
CA GLN A 234 -34.68 4.04 34.77
C GLN A 234 -35.51 3.48 35.93
N ARG A 235 -35.19 3.91 37.15
CA ARG A 235 -36.01 3.67 38.34
C ARG A 235 -37.01 4.81 38.47
N ASN A 236 -38.26 4.48 38.81
CA ASN A 236 -39.22 5.51 39.21
C ASN A 236 -38.88 6.06 40.62
N SER A 237 -39.60 7.08 41.06
CA SER A 237 -39.49 7.65 42.42
C SER A 237 -39.72 6.64 43.54
N LYS A 238 -40.28 5.46 43.24
CA LYS A 238 -40.51 4.35 44.16
C LYS A 238 -39.47 3.22 44.04
N GLY A 239 -38.40 3.41 43.27
CA GLY A 239 -37.30 2.44 43.12
C GLY A 239 -37.58 1.28 42.16
N ILE A 240 -38.74 1.24 41.49
CA ILE A 240 -39.14 0.17 40.56
C ILE A 240 -38.58 0.45 39.16
N PHE A 241 -37.89 -0.52 38.56
CA PHE A 241 -37.39 -0.44 37.19
C PHE A 241 -38.54 -0.50 36.19
N LYS A 242 -38.73 0.55 35.39
CA LYS A 242 -39.90 0.62 34.49
C LYS A 242 -39.56 0.38 33.02
N THR A 243 -38.38 0.83 32.55
CA THR A 243 -38.05 0.84 31.12
C THR A 243 -36.55 0.68 30.88
N LYS A 244 -36.17 -0.22 29.96
CA LYS A 244 -34.83 -0.26 29.37
C LYS A 244 -34.74 0.81 28.28
N GLN A 245 -33.81 1.73 28.42
CA GLN A 245 -33.49 2.73 27.40
C GLN A 245 -32.15 2.37 26.76
N PHE A 246 -32.10 2.38 25.42
CA PHE A 246 -30.86 2.26 24.68
C PHE A 246 -30.30 3.67 24.44
N ARG A 247 -29.07 3.90 24.85
CA ARG A 247 -28.32 5.12 24.59
C ARG A 247 -27.15 4.82 23.69
N LEU A 248 -27.09 5.46 22.54
CA LEU A 248 -25.93 5.47 21.66
C LEU A 248 -25.01 6.61 22.10
N VAL A 249 -23.73 6.30 22.29
CA VAL A 249 -22.70 7.28 22.64
C VAL A 249 -21.59 7.19 21.60
N PHE A 250 -21.15 8.34 21.10
CA PHE A 250 -20.00 8.46 20.20
C PHE A 250 -18.91 9.25 20.88
N TYR A 251 -17.67 8.76 20.82
CA TYR A 251 -16.51 9.46 21.36
C TYR A 251 -15.67 10.03 20.22
N SER A 252 -15.36 11.33 20.27
CA SER A 252 -14.42 11.93 19.33
C SER A 252 -13.60 13.02 20.00
N ALA A 253 -12.30 13.04 19.71
CA ALA A 253 -11.41 14.12 20.14
C ALA A 253 -11.53 15.36 19.23
N SER A 254 -12.23 15.27 18.09
CA SER A 254 -12.55 16.42 17.26
C SER A 254 -13.88 17.05 17.71
N ARG A 255 -13.80 18.25 18.28
CA ARG A 255 -15.00 19.00 18.69
C ARG A 255 -15.90 19.33 17.50
N GLU A 256 -15.31 19.77 16.40
CA GLU A 256 -16.02 20.13 15.18
C GLU A 256 -16.80 18.94 14.59
N PHE A 257 -16.20 17.74 14.56
CA PHE A 257 -16.89 16.53 14.12
C PHE A 257 -18.09 16.21 15.03
N ARG A 258 -17.88 16.25 16.35
CA ARG A 258 -18.94 15.95 17.34
C ARG A 258 -20.11 16.93 17.23
N ASP A 259 -19.81 18.22 17.14
CA ASP A 259 -20.83 19.27 17.11
C ASP A 259 -21.62 19.19 15.78
N SER A 260 -20.93 18.94 14.67
CA SER A 260 -21.55 18.69 13.35
C SER A 260 -22.44 17.45 13.36
N LEU A 261 -21.97 16.34 13.95
CA LEU A 261 -22.74 15.10 14.05
C LEU A 261 -24.02 15.29 14.89
N THR A 262 -23.92 16.06 15.98
CA THR A 262 -25.08 16.39 16.83
C THR A 262 -26.15 17.15 16.04
N HIS A 263 -25.74 18.15 15.26
CA HIS A 263 -26.67 18.86 14.39
C HIS A 263 -27.26 17.93 13.33
N PHE A 264 -26.45 17.06 12.73
CA PHE A 264 -26.89 16.17 11.66
C PHE A 264 -27.89 15.08 12.10
N VAL A 265 -27.82 14.64 13.36
CA VAL A 265 -28.73 13.61 13.91
C VAL A 265 -30.04 14.20 14.43
N ASN A 266 -30.07 15.49 14.78
CA ASN A 266 -31.25 16.15 15.34
C ASN A 266 -32.23 16.73 14.30
N TYR A 267 -31.96 16.56 12.99
CA TYR A 267 -32.79 17.02 11.85
C TYR A 267 -33.22 15.86 10.93
#